data_AF-A0A023GBW3-F1
#
_entry.id   AF-A0A023GBW3-F1
#
_cell.length_a   1.000
_cell.length_b   1.000
_cell.length_c   1.000
_cell.angle_alpha   90.00
_cell.angle_beta   90.00
_cell.angle_gamma   90.00
#
_symmetry.space_group_name_H-M   'P 1'
#
loop_
_entity.id
_entity.type
_entity.pdbx_description
1 polymer ?
#
loop_
_entity_poly.entity_id
_entity_poly.type
_entity_poly.pdbx_seq_one_letter_code
_entity_poly.pdbx_strand_id
1 'polypeptide(L)'
;MKALTSFLPALFCLIFALCSGSTRPELCDYELDEGECGDGEKPTITRWYFNPDEARCGPFLTCGTSGNDNNFPNCTSCMELCSNHPDPEGICRDAIGSA
;
A
#
# COMPACT_ATOMS: atom_id res chain seq x y z
N MET A 1 -15.53 8.17 -48.78
CA MET A 1 -16.09 8.07 -47.41
C MET A 1 -15.35 6.98 -46.63
N LYS A 2 -14.11 7.23 -46.19
CA LYS A 2 -13.33 6.31 -45.34
C LYS A 2 -12.40 7.16 -44.47
N ALA A 3 -12.99 7.96 -43.58
CA ALA A 3 -12.23 8.81 -42.66
C ALA A 3 -12.79 8.79 -41.23
N LEU A 4 -13.80 7.95 -40.94
CA LEU A 4 -14.41 7.84 -39.62
C LEU A 4 -13.87 6.65 -38.80
N THR A 5 -13.16 5.71 -39.43
CA THR A 5 -12.57 4.53 -38.76
C THR A 5 -11.15 4.76 -38.23
N SER A 6 -10.49 5.86 -38.63
CA SER A 6 -9.08 6.14 -38.30
C SER A 6 -8.87 6.88 -36.98
N PHE A 7 -9.92 7.49 -36.41
CA PHE A 7 -9.80 8.30 -35.18
C PHE A 7 -10.14 7.51 -33.90
N LEU A 8 -10.87 6.39 -34.03
CA LEU A 8 -11.16 5.43 -32.96
C LEU A 8 -9.91 4.87 -32.28
N PRO A 9 -8.85 4.40 -32.99
CA PRO A 9 -7.67 3.85 -32.33
C PRO A 9 -6.84 4.92 -31.61
N ALA A 10 -6.80 6.16 -32.10
CA ALA A 10 -6.10 7.26 -31.43
C ALA A 10 -6.83 7.71 -30.16
N LEU A 11 -8.16 7.77 -30.19
CA LEU A 11 -8.97 8.04 -29.01
C LEU A 11 -8.87 6.89 -27.99
N PHE A 12 -8.85 5.64 -28.46
CA PHE A 12 -8.62 4.45 -27.63
C PHE A 12 -7.21 4.45 -27.01
N CYS A 13 -6.19 4.90 -27.73
CA CYS A 13 -4.83 5.04 -27.20
C CYS A 13 -4.74 6.15 -26.13
N LEU A 14 -5.46 7.27 -26.33
CA LEU A 14 -5.51 8.37 -25.36
C LEU A 14 -6.24 7.98 -24.07
N ILE A 15 -7.35 7.23 -24.14
CA ILE A 15 -8.00 6.70 -22.92
C ILE A 15 -7.13 5.66 -22.22
N PHE A 16 -6.39 4.82 -22.94
CA PHE A 16 -5.44 3.88 -22.33
C PHE A 16 -4.29 4.61 -21.64
N ALA A 17 -3.72 5.66 -22.27
CA ALA A 17 -2.64 6.45 -21.69
C ALA A 17 -3.09 7.27 -20.46
N LEU A 18 -4.35 7.73 -20.43
CA LEU A 18 -4.94 8.43 -19.28
C LEU A 18 -5.38 7.49 -18.15
N CYS A 19 -5.63 6.20 -18.44
CA CYS A 19 -5.97 5.17 -17.45
C CYS A 19 -4.76 4.44 -16.87
N SER A 20 -3.55 4.67 -17.38
CA SER A 20 -2.30 4.18 -16.78
C SER A 20 -1.97 4.96 -15.50
N GLY A 21 -2.86 4.91 -14.52
CA GLY A 21 -2.59 5.39 -13.17
C GLY A 21 -1.44 4.59 -12.56
N SER A 22 -0.65 5.22 -11.69
CA SER A 22 0.36 4.54 -10.88
C SER A 22 -0.30 3.40 -10.11
N THR A 23 -0.08 2.15 -10.54
CA THR A 23 -0.63 0.99 -9.85
C THR A 23 0.19 0.77 -8.59
N ARG A 24 -0.48 0.88 -7.44
CA ARG A 24 0.08 0.50 -6.14
C ARG A 24 0.60 -0.94 -6.20
N PRO A 25 1.74 -1.28 -5.56
CA PRO A 25 2.23 -2.66 -5.51
C PRO A 25 1.19 -3.63 -4.91
N GLU A 26 1.10 -4.85 -5.44
CA GLU A 26 0.14 -5.87 -4.97
C GLU A 26 0.28 -6.22 -3.49
N LEU A 27 1.50 -6.16 -2.93
CA LEU A 27 1.73 -6.39 -1.50
C LEU A 27 0.89 -5.47 -0.61
N CYS A 28 0.53 -4.28 -1.10
CA CYS A 28 -0.28 -3.34 -0.34
C CYS A 28 -1.75 -3.80 -0.25
N ASP A 29 -2.15 -4.79 -1.03
CA ASP A 29 -3.49 -5.37 -1.00
C ASP A 29 -3.52 -6.71 -0.24
N TYR A 30 -2.37 -7.17 0.29
CA TYR A 30 -2.35 -8.33 1.18
C TYR A 30 -2.96 -7.99 2.53
N GLU A 31 -3.66 -8.95 3.14
CA GLU A 31 -4.20 -8.81 4.49
C GLU A 31 -3.07 -8.66 5.52
N LEU A 32 -3.41 -8.15 6.71
CA LEU A 32 -2.48 -8.20 7.84
C LEU A 32 -2.14 -9.67 8.15
N ASP A 33 -0.86 -9.95 8.33
CA ASP A 33 -0.37 -11.28 8.69
C ASP A 33 0.69 -11.17 9.79
N GLU A 34 0.33 -11.63 10.99
CA GLU A 34 1.24 -11.66 12.14
C GLU A 34 2.38 -12.66 11.95
N GLY A 35 2.21 -13.62 11.03
CA GLY A 35 3.08 -14.75 10.85
C GLY A 35 2.95 -15.80 11.95
N GLU A 36 3.93 -16.70 12.02
CA GLU A 36 3.95 -17.78 13.01
C GLU A 36 4.95 -17.47 14.12
N CYS A 37 4.48 -17.57 15.37
CA CYS A 37 5.32 -17.46 16.56
C CYS A 37 5.83 -18.84 16.97
N GLY A 38 6.95 -18.89 17.69
CA GLY A 38 7.41 -20.12 18.34
C GLY A 38 6.39 -20.66 19.34
N ASP A 39 6.51 -21.94 19.71
CA ASP A 39 5.58 -22.60 20.63
C ASP A 39 5.43 -21.84 21.96
N GLY A 40 4.24 -21.28 22.18
CA GLY A 40 3.91 -20.49 23.38
C GLY A 40 4.39 -19.04 23.37
N GLU A 41 4.99 -18.57 22.28
CA GLU A 41 5.41 -17.18 22.11
C GLU A 41 4.28 -16.30 21.57
N LYS A 42 4.39 -14.99 21.80
CA LYS A 42 3.46 -13.97 21.30
C LYS A 42 4.18 -13.03 20.35
N PRO A 43 3.47 -12.40 19.40
CA PRO A 43 4.09 -11.40 18.53
C PRO A 43 4.54 -10.21 19.38
N THR A 44 5.77 -9.76 19.17
CA THR A 44 6.40 -8.68 19.97
C THR A 44 7.08 -7.62 19.11
N ILE A 45 7.20 -7.83 17.80
CA ILE A 45 7.88 -6.92 16.90
C ILE A 45 6.86 -5.95 16.30
N THR A 46 6.96 -4.66 16.63
CA THR A 46 6.10 -3.64 16.03
C THR A 46 6.47 -3.42 14.56
N ARG A 47 5.47 -3.52 13.70
CA ARG A 47 5.54 -3.23 12.26
C ARG A 47 4.34 -2.43 11.83
N TRP A 48 4.31 -2.02 10.57
CA TRP A 48 3.23 -1.27 9.96
C TRP A 48 2.69 -2.06 8.78
N TYR A 49 1.37 -2.11 8.63
CA TYR A 49 0.71 -2.69 7.47
C TYR A 49 -0.21 -1.62 6.86
N PHE A 50 -0.43 -1.70 5.55
CA PHE A 50 -1.36 -0.84 4.86
C PHE A 50 -2.76 -1.44 4.90
N ASN A 51 -3.74 -0.65 5.38
CA ASN A 51 -5.15 -0.98 5.32
C ASN A 51 -5.77 -0.27 4.10
N PRO A 52 -6.22 -1.02 3.07
CA PRO A 52 -6.81 -0.43 1.86
C PRO A 52 -8.15 0.25 2.10
N ASP A 53 -8.92 -0.18 3.11
CA ASP A 53 -10.23 0.42 3.44
C ASP A 53 -10.05 1.82 4.05
N GLU A 54 -9.00 2.02 4.83
CA GLU A 54 -8.66 3.30 5.45
C GLU A 54 -7.72 4.15 4.59
N ALA A 55 -7.15 3.55 3.54
CA ALA A 55 -6.06 4.10 2.74
C ALA A 55 -4.89 4.62 3.58
N ARG A 56 -4.59 3.93 4.70
CA ARG A 56 -3.62 4.34 5.71
C ARG A 56 -2.85 3.15 6.27
N CYS A 57 -1.66 3.42 6.78
CA CYS A 57 -0.85 2.45 7.48
C CYS A 57 -1.14 2.48 8.98
N GLY A 58 -1.32 1.30 9.56
CA GLY A 58 -1.54 1.11 10.99
C GLY A 58 -0.46 0.22 11.61
N PRO A 59 -0.13 0.41 12.90
CA PRO A 59 0.82 -0.45 13.59
C PRO A 59 0.19 -1.81 13.90
N PHE A 60 1.00 -2.87 13.88
CA PHE A 60 0.64 -4.20 14.35
C PHE A 60 1.85 -4.90 14.97
N LEU A 61 1.62 -6.02 15.67
CA LEU A 61 2.69 -6.86 16.20
C LEU A 61 2.83 -8.10 15.30
N THR A 62 4.06 -8.44 14.94
CA THR A 62 4.39 -9.67 14.21
C THR A 62 5.34 -10.55 15.02
N CYS A 63 5.32 -11.85 14.72
CA CYS A 63 6.30 -12.82 15.18
C CYS A 63 7.66 -12.66 14.46
N GLY A 64 7.67 -12.02 13.28
CA GLY A 64 8.88 -11.81 12.46
C GLY A 64 9.21 -12.93 11.49
N THR A 65 8.47 -14.04 11.54
CA THR A 65 8.60 -15.22 10.68
C THR A 65 7.26 -15.58 10.04
N SER A 66 7.29 -16.13 8.83
CA SER A 66 6.11 -16.68 8.11
C SER A 66 4.96 -15.68 7.83
N GLY A 67 5.17 -14.36 7.98
CA GLY A 67 4.20 -13.34 7.56
C GLY A 67 4.35 -12.96 6.07
N ASN A 68 3.52 -12.02 5.61
CA ASN A 68 3.57 -11.52 4.23
C ASN A 68 4.29 -10.16 4.10
N ASP A 69 4.39 -9.65 2.86
CA ASP A 69 5.14 -8.44 2.51
C ASP A 69 4.42 -7.12 2.84
N ASN A 70 3.16 -7.14 3.29
CA ASN A 70 2.48 -5.96 3.85
C ASN A 70 2.98 -5.68 5.28
N ASN A 71 4.29 -5.51 5.39
CA ASN A 71 5.02 -5.51 6.65
C ASN A 71 6.20 -4.54 6.56
N PHE A 72 6.01 -3.36 7.12
CA PHE A 72 6.95 -2.25 7.03
C PHE A 72 7.59 -1.93 8.38
N PRO A 73 8.86 -1.49 8.38
CA PRO A 73 9.56 -1.16 9.63
C PRO A 73 9.04 0.13 10.29
N ASN A 74 8.43 1.05 9.53
CA ASN A 74 7.88 2.30 10.06
C ASN A 74 6.69 2.78 9.21
N CYS A 75 5.94 3.72 9.78
CA CYS A 75 4.76 4.31 9.12
C CYS A 75 5.11 4.99 7.80
N THR A 76 6.17 5.81 7.76
CA THR A 76 6.52 6.61 6.59
C THR A 76 6.80 5.72 5.39
N SER A 77 7.61 4.67 5.54
CA SER A 77 7.93 3.74 4.46
C SER A 77 6.68 3.01 3.93
N CYS A 78 5.74 2.70 4.82
CA CYS A 78 4.47 2.08 4.44
C CYS A 78 3.60 3.06 3.63
N MET A 79 3.45 4.29 4.14
CA MET A 79 2.64 5.32 3.51
C MET A 79 3.22 5.76 2.16
N GLU A 80 4.55 5.86 2.04
CA GLU A 80 5.23 6.18 0.77
C GLU A 80 5.00 5.11 -0.30
N LEU A 81 5.01 3.83 0.08
CA LEU A 81 4.88 2.74 -0.89
C LEU A 81 3.41 2.45 -1.24
N CYS A 82 2.53 2.45 -0.24
CA CYS A 82 1.18 1.93 -0.38
C CYS A 82 0.10 3.02 -0.38
N SER A 83 0.40 4.23 0.05
CA SER A 83 -0.56 5.34 -0.05
C SER A 83 -0.25 6.20 -1.26
N ASN A 84 -1.29 6.73 -1.89
CA ASN A 84 -1.16 7.84 -2.84
C ASN A 84 -1.21 9.20 -2.13
N HIS A 85 -0.87 9.25 -0.83
CA HIS A 85 -0.97 10.48 -0.05
C HIS A 85 0.20 11.43 -0.38
N PRO A 86 -0.05 12.74 -0.58
CA PRO A 86 1.00 13.69 -0.94
C PRO A 86 1.97 14.04 0.21
N ASP A 87 1.61 13.72 1.46
CA ASP A 87 2.44 13.96 2.65
C ASP A 87 2.46 12.72 3.57
N PRO A 88 3.25 11.67 3.25
CA PRO A 88 3.39 10.48 4.08
C PRO A 88 3.93 10.79 5.49
N GLU A 89 4.96 11.65 5.58
CA GLU A 89 5.60 12.00 6.85
C GLU A 89 4.63 12.72 7.80
N GLY A 90 3.81 13.65 7.29
CA GLY A 90 2.84 14.38 8.10
C GLY A 90 1.80 13.47 8.72
N ILE A 91 1.24 12.54 7.95
CA ILE A 91 0.31 11.53 8.50
C ILE A 91 0.98 10.73 9.62
N CYS A 92 2.21 10.29 9.40
CA CYS A 92 2.90 9.43 10.36
C CYS A 92 3.31 10.16 11.64
N ARG A 93 3.65 11.46 11.53
CA ARG A 93 3.90 12.31 12.68
C ARG A 93 2.66 12.48 13.57
N ASP A 94 1.49 12.60 12.96
CA ASP A 94 0.22 12.71 13.68
C ASP A 94 -0.19 11.36 14.31
N ALA A 95 0.04 10.25 13.60
CA ALA A 95 -0.31 8.90 14.06
C ALA A 95 0.52 8.45 15.28
N ILE A 96 1.78 8.88 15.38
CA ILE A 96 2.67 8.50 16.49
C ILE A 96 2.49 9.42 17.72
N GLY A 97 1.72 10.51 17.58
CA GLY A 97 1.47 11.45 18.66
C GLY A 97 2.76 12.21 19.01
N SER A 98 2.97 13.34 18.35
CA SER A 98 3.94 14.32 18.86
C SER A 98 3.38 14.93 20.14
N ALA A 99 3.95 14.53 21.28
CA ALA A 99 3.90 15.29 22.53
C ALA A 99 4.78 16.53 22.43
#